data_AF-A0A2H0G0H7-F1
#
_entry.id   AF-A0A2H0G0H7-F1
#
_cell.length_a   1.000
_cell.length_b   1.000
_cell.length_c   1.000
_cell.angle_alpha   90.00
_cell.angle_beta   90.00
_cell.angle_gamma   90.00
#
_symmetry.space_group_name_H-M   'P 1'
#
loop_
_entity.id
_entity.type
_entity.pdbx_description
1 polymer ?
#
loop_
_entity_poly.entity_id
_entity_poly.type
_entity_poly.pdbx_seq_one_letter_code
_entity_poly.pdbx_strand_id
1 'polypeptide(L)'
;MTTQARVGIISNMKAIQLVRTRIIYSASAFAELVLWQLPEPVAGSVHSFKYRLAYVVAGVCVLRYDNEVGKGDHRHFAGKERAYIFKTPDKLIADFQRDIARWNRENRDS
;
A
#
# COMPACT_ATOMS: atom_id res chain seq x y z
N MET A 1 26.92 -37.65 13.26
CA MET A 1 26.32 -36.30 13.26
C MET A 1 25.73 -36.05 11.90
N THR A 2 24.42 -36.24 11.79
CA THR A 2 23.64 -36.11 10.56
C THR A 2 23.27 -34.64 10.37
N THR A 3 23.90 -33.96 9.41
CA THR A 3 23.45 -32.64 8.97
C THR A 3 22.23 -32.84 8.07
N GLN A 4 21.05 -32.50 8.58
CA GLN A 4 19.83 -32.45 7.77
C GLN A 4 20.00 -31.44 6.63
N ALA A 5 19.88 -31.93 5.41
CA ALA A 5 19.62 -31.11 4.24
C ALA A 5 18.31 -30.35 4.48
N ARG A 6 18.38 -29.03 4.62
CA ARG A 6 17.19 -28.17 4.56
C ARG A 6 16.69 -28.24 3.12
N VAL A 7 15.58 -28.94 2.93
CA VAL A 7 14.80 -28.92 1.70
C VAL A 7 14.48 -27.46 1.39
N GLY A 8 15.06 -26.92 0.31
CA GLY A 8 14.61 -25.67 -0.25
C GLY A 8 13.19 -25.89 -0.74
N ILE A 9 12.21 -25.28 -0.07
CA ILE A 9 10.89 -25.12 -0.66
C ILE A 9 11.10 -24.14 -1.81
N ILE A 10 11.20 -24.65 -3.03
CA ILE A 10 11.22 -23.86 -4.24
C ILE A 10 9.79 -23.30 -4.40
N SER A 11 9.47 -22.19 -3.72
CA SER A 11 8.19 -21.51 -3.89
C SER A 11 8.26 -20.69 -5.18
N ASN A 12 8.09 -21.34 -6.34
CA ASN A 12 7.94 -20.67 -7.63
C ASN A 12 6.57 -19.94 -7.76
N MET A 13 6.04 -19.42 -6.66
CA MET A 13 4.79 -18.67 -6.65
C MET A 13 5.03 -17.27 -7.20
N LYS A 14 4.36 -16.96 -8.32
CA LYS A 14 4.37 -15.60 -8.88
C LYS A 14 3.51 -14.67 -8.02
N ALA A 15 3.80 -13.38 -8.07
CA ALA A 15 2.95 -12.37 -7.43
C ALA A 15 1.52 -12.42 -7.99
N ILE A 16 0.53 -12.42 -7.11
CA ILE A 16 -0.90 -12.42 -7.44
C ILE A 16 -1.42 -10.99 -7.26
N GLN A 17 -1.95 -10.38 -8.31
CA GLN A 17 -2.59 -9.07 -8.22
C GLN A 17 -3.98 -9.22 -7.62
N LEU A 18 -4.19 -8.62 -6.44
CA LEU A 18 -5.46 -8.66 -5.73
C LEU A 18 -6.35 -7.47 -6.07
N VAL A 19 -5.74 -6.28 -6.18
CA VAL A 19 -6.45 -5.04 -6.51
C VAL A 19 -5.64 -4.29 -7.56
N ARG A 20 -6.34 -3.83 -8.60
CA ARG A 20 -5.85 -2.81 -9.53
C ARG A 20 -7.04 -2.00 -10.00
N THR A 21 -7.30 -0.89 -9.33
CA THR A 21 -8.46 -0.05 -9.64
C THR A 21 -8.11 1.42 -9.58
N ARG A 22 -8.80 2.20 -10.40
CA ARG A 22 -8.82 3.66 -10.33
C ARG A 22 -10.25 4.11 -10.06
N ILE A 23 -10.42 4.92 -9.02
CA ILE A 23 -11.70 5.46 -8.58
C ILE A 23 -11.69 6.96 -8.84
N ILE A 24 -12.57 7.44 -9.70
CA ILE A 24 -12.72 8.87 -10.00
C ILE A 24 -13.68 9.48 -8.98
N TYR A 25 -13.25 10.54 -8.29
CA TYR A 25 -14.06 11.28 -7.32
C TYR A 25 -14.61 12.58 -7.91
N SER A 26 -13.86 13.24 -8.79
CA SER A 26 -14.25 14.45 -9.51
C SER A 26 -13.42 14.63 -10.78
N ALA A 27 -13.65 15.71 -11.53
CA ALA A 27 -12.82 16.06 -12.69
C ALA A 27 -11.33 16.25 -12.35
N SER A 28 -11.02 16.64 -11.10
CA SER A 28 -9.66 16.91 -10.64
C SER A 28 -9.13 15.91 -9.61
N ALA A 29 -9.94 14.94 -9.18
CA ALA A 29 -9.58 14.03 -8.09
C ALA A 29 -9.84 12.55 -8.41
N PHE A 30 -8.84 11.70 -8.15
CA PHE A 30 -8.95 10.25 -8.28
C PHE A 30 -8.06 9.52 -7.27
N ALA A 31 -8.45 8.29 -6.94
CA ALA A 31 -7.60 7.35 -6.23
C ALA A 31 -7.15 6.22 -7.16
N GLU A 32 -5.91 5.78 -7.01
CA GLU A 32 -5.37 4.59 -7.66
C GLU A 32 -4.90 3.61 -6.61
N LEU A 33 -5.42 2.39 -6.66
CA LEU A 33 -5.13 1.33 -5.69
C LEU A 33 -4.53 0.16 -6.45
N VAL A 34 -3.32 -0.23 -6.05
CA VAL A 34 -2.69 -1.46 -6.52
C VAL A 34 -2.16 -2.26 -5.35
N LEU A 35 -2.55 -3.53 -5.27
CA LEU A 35 -2.19 -4.46 -4.20
C LEU A 35 -1.87 -5.82 -4.81
N TRP A 36 -0.75 -6.39 -4.38
CA TRP A 36 -0.30 -7.72 -4.75
C TRP A 36 -0.05 -8.56 -3.50
N GLN A 37 -0.35 -9.85 -3.59
CA GLN A 37 0.19 -10.88 -2.71
C GLN A 37 1.47 -11.44 -3.34
N LEU A 38 2.55 -11.42 -2.58
CA LEU A 38 3.87 -11.91 -2.99
C LEU A 38 4.13 -13.32 -2.44
N PRO A 39 5.04 -14.10 -3.06
CA PRO A 39 5.54 -15.34 -2.47
C PRO A 39 6.32 -15.10 -1.17
N GLU A 40 7.06 -13.99 -1.10
CA GLU A 40 7.90 -13.62 0.03
C GLU A 40 7.63 -12.17 0.43
N PRO A 41 7.82 -11.81 1.73
CA PRO A 41 7.69 -10.44 2.18
C PRO A 41 8.63 -9.48 1.45
N VAL A 42 8.17 -8.24 1.27
CA VAL A 42 9.05 -7.14 0.88
C VAL A 42 10.06 -6.91 2.01
N ALA A 43 11.35 -6.76 1.71
CA ALA A 43 12.34 -6.45 2.75
C ALA A 43 11.94 -5.19 3.52
N GLY A 44 11.84 -5.29 4.85
CA GLY A 44 11.33 -4.23 5.73
C GLY A 44 9.86 -4.37 6.12
N SER A 45 9.08 -5.23 5.45
CA SER A 45 7.72 -5.61 5.83
C SER A 45 7.69 -7.03 6.41
N VAL A 46 6.81 -7.25 7.39
CA VAL A 46 6.61 -8.57 8.04
C VAL A 46 5.51 -9.41 7.38
N HIS A 47 5.02 -9.01 6.21
CA HIS A 47 3.93 -9.65 5.48
C HIS A 47 4.21 -9.74 3.98
N SER A 48 3.59 -10.74 3.34
CA SER A 48 3.76 -11.01 1.90
C SER A 48 2.81 -10.20 1.02
N PHE A 49 2.66 -8.90 1.30
CA PHE A 49 1.86 -8.00 0.47
C PHE A 49 2.71 -6.84 0.00
N LYS A 50 2.55 -6.45 -1.26
CA LYS A 50 3.09 -5.21 -1.83
C LYS A 50 1.95 -4.32 -2.24
N TYR A 51 2.04 -3.03 -1.95
CA TYR A 51 0.96 -2.12 -2.29
C TYR A 51 1.44 -0.72 -2.64
N ARG A 52 0.60 -0.03 -3.41
CA ARG A 52 0.67 1.40 -3.68
C ARG A 52 -0.75 1.91 -3.82
N LEU A 53 -1.21 2.68 -2.84
CA LEU A 53 -2.48 3.39 -2.86
C LEU A 53 -2.15 4.88 -2.90
N ALA A 54 -2.69 5.61 -3.87
CA ALA A 54 -2.43 7.03 -4.06
C ALA A 54 -3.74 7.79 -4.29
N TYR A 55 -3.90 8.91 -3.61
CA TYR A 55 -4.99 9.85 -3.87
C TYR A 55 -4.40 11.13 -4.45
N VAL A 56 -4.90 11.50 -5.62
CA VAL A 56 -4.40 12.62 -6.40
C VAL A 56 -5.51 13.65 -6.53
N VAL A 57 -5.20 14.91 -6.22
CA VAL A 57 -6.09 16.06 -6.32
C VAL A 57 -5.36 17.16 -7.09
N ALA A 58 -5.98 17.69 -8.15
CA ALA A 58 -5.40 18.70 -9.04
C ALA A 58 -3.98 18.34 -9.54
N GLY A 59 -3.74 17.05 -9.81
CA GLY A 59 -2.43 16.53 -10.26
C GLY A 59 -1.41 16.31 -9.14
N VAL A 60 -1.72 16.65 -7.89
CA VAL A 60 -0.83 16.47 -6.73
C VAL A 60 -1.21 15.20 -5.96
N CYS A 61 -0.23 14.35 -5.66
CA CYS A 61 -0.43 13.19 -4.78
C CYS A 61 -0.45 13.64 -3.31
N VAL A 62 -1.66 13.80 -2.77
CA VAL A 62 -1.88 14.39 -1.43
C VAL A 62 -1.87 13.34 -0.31
N LEU A 63 -2.10 12.08 -0.68
CA LEU A 63 -2.08 10.93 0.23
C LEU A 63 -1.52 9.71 -0.50
N ARG A 64 -0.59 9.00 0.15
CA ARG A 64 -0.03 7.75 -0.37
C ARG A 64 0.19 6.75 0.75
N TYR A 65 -0.08 5.48 0.47
CA TYR A 65 0.32 4.35 1.27
C TYR A 65 1.11 3.40 0.39
N ASP A 66 2.31 3.03 0.82
CA ASP A 66 3.14 2.03 0.14
C ASP A 66 4.12 1.38 1.10
N ASN A 67 4.68 0.26 0.65
CA ASN A 67 5.80 -0.37 1.30
C ASN A 67 7.02 -0.40 0.36
N GLU A 68 8.03 0.37 0.73
CA GLU A 68 9.29 0.49 0.00
C GLU A 68 10.32 -0.50 0.55
N VAL A 69 11.09 -1.11 -0.35
CA VAL A 69 12.16 -2.05 -0.01
C VAL A 69 13.14 -1.36 0.94
N GLY A 70 13.37 -1.97 2.11
CA GLY A 70 14.29 -1.46 3.12
C GLY A 70 13.70 -0.47 4.13
N LYS A 71 12.52 0.11 3.85
CA LYS A 71 11.80 0.98 4.80
C LYS A 71 10.58 0.31 5.43
N GLY A 72 9.97 -0.61 4.71
CA GLY A 72 8.69 -1.20 5.10
C GLY A 72 7.52 -0.24 4.86
N ASP A 73 6.48 -0.45 5.64
CA ASP A 73 5.16 0.15 5.50
C ASP A 73 5.11 1.60 5.97
N HIS A 74 4.68 2.50 5.08
CA HIS A 74 4.59 3.91 5.41
C HIS A 74 3.42 4.62 4.70
N ARG A 75 3.05 5.75 5.28
CA ARG A 75 1.99 6.63 4.81
C ARG A 75 2.53 8.05 4.65
N HIS A 76 2.24 8.65 3.50
CA HIS A 76 2.39 10.07 3.23
C HIS A 76 1.03 10.74 3.33
N PHE A 77 0.90 11.75 4.18
CA PHE A 77 -0.31 12.58 4.28
C PHE A 77 0.11 14.04 4.30
N ALA A 78 -0.36 14.85 3.36
CA ALA A 78 -0.03 16.28 3.28
C ALA A 78 1.50 16.55 3.27
N GLY A 79 2.27 15.73 2.55
CA GLY A 79 3.74 15.84 2.49
C GLY A 79 4.49 15.35 3.73
N LYS A 80 3.80 14.77 4.73
CA LYS A 80 4.42 14.18 5.92
C LYS A 80 4.41 12.66 5.84
N GLU A 81 5.59 12.06 5.88
CA GLU A 81 5.79 10.61 5.94
C GLU A 81 5.72 10.12 7.40
N ARG A 82 5.04 8.99 7.62
CA ARG A 82 4.97 8.29 8.90
C ARG A 82 4.94 6.78 8.68
N ALA A 83 5.51 6.01 9.62
CA ALA A 83 5.37 4.56 9.62
C ALA A 83 3.89 4.16 9.68
N TYR A 84 3.53 3.12 8.94
CA TYR A 84 2.20 2.54 8.93
C TYR A 84 2.26 1.09 9.44
N ILE A 85 1.39 0.74 10.38
CA ILE A 85 1.33 -0.62 10.91
C ILE A 85 0.31 -1.40 10.09
N PHE A 86 0.79 -2.17 9.11
CA PHE A 86 -0.06 -3.04 8.32
C PHE A 86 -0.74 -4.10 9.20
N LYS A 87 -2.01 -4.38 8.92
CA LYS A 87 -2.79 -5.43 9.59
C LYS A 87 -3.39 -6.41 8.58
N THR A 88 -4.22 -5.91 7.67
CA THR A 88 -4.85 -6.69 6.61
C THR A 88 -5.07 -5.81 5.38
N PRO A 89 -5.24 -6.39 4.18
CA PRO A 89 -5.67 -5.66 2.99
C PRO A 89 -6.91 -4.79 3.19
N ASP A 90 -7.95 -5.34 3.84
CA ASP A 90 -9.19 -4.60 4.08
C ASP A 90 -8.97 -3.40 5.00
N LYS A 91 -8.12 -3.57 6.02
CA LYS A 91 -7.78 -2.49 6.96
C LYS A 91 -6.96 -1.40 6.27
N LEU A 92 -6.03 -1.76 5.38
CA LEU A 92 -5.28 -0.84 4.54
C LEU A 92 -6.21 0.02 3.68
N ILE A 93 -7.17 -0.61 2.99
CA ILE A 93 -8.13 0.10 2.13
C ILE A 93 -9.04 1.02 2.97
N ALA A 94 -9.56 0.52 4.10
CA ALA A 94 -10.42 1.30 4.99
C ALA A 94 -9.68 2.50 5.60
N ASP A 95 -8.42 2.32 6.02
CA ASP A 95 -7.60 3.41 6.55
C ASP A 95 -7.30 4.47 5.48
N PHE A 96 -7.00 4.03 4.25
CA PHE A 96 -6.78 4.91 3.11
C PHE A 96 -8.04 5.73 2.76
N GLN A 97 -9.21 5.08 2.69
CA GLN A 97 -10.50 5.76 2.44
C GLN A 97 -10.84 6.78 3.54
N ARG A 98 -10.58 6.44 4.81
CA ARG A 98 -10.78 7.38 5.93
C ARG A 98 -9.92 8.63 5.75
N ASP A 99 -8.67 8.46 5.33
CA ASP A 99 -7.76 9.58 5.13
C ASP A 99 -8.10 10.42 3.89
N ILE A 100 -8.63 9.82 2.81
CA ILE A 100 -9.24 10.57 1.69
C ILE A 100 -10.40 11.43 2.22
N ALA A 101 -11.31 10.83 2.98
CA ALA A 101 -12.47 11.55 3.52
C ALA A 101 -12.04 12.67 4.48
N ARG A 102 -10.94 12.49 5.21
CA ARG A 102 -10.32 13.51 6.04
C ARG A 102 -9.74 14.64 5.18
N TRP A 103 -8.91 14.32 4.19
CA TRP A 103 -8.32 15.30 3.27
C TRP A 103 -9.40 16.18 2.63
N ASN A 104 -10.46 15.56 2.10
CA ASN A 104 -11.57 16.26 1.44
C ASN A 104 -12.41 17.11 2.39
N ARG A 105 -12.32 16.88 3.71
CA ARG A 105 -12.99 17.72 4.71
C ARG A 105 -12.11 18.90 5.11
N GLU A 106 -10.80 18.68 5.22
CA GLU A 106 -9.81 19.68 5.61
C GLU A 106 -9.44 20.64 4.46
N ASN A 107 -9.66 20.25 3.20
CA ASN A 107 -9.25 21.00 2.00
C ASN A 107 -10.43 21.27 1.03
N ARG A 108 -11.64 21.54 1.56
CA ARG A 108 -12.83 21.79 0.73
C ARG A 108 -12.73 23.01 -0.19
N ASP A 109 -11.85 23.95 0.15
CA ASP A 109 -11.72 25.26 -0.49
C ASP A 109 -10.37 25.43 -1.22
N SER A 110 -9.62 24.34 -1.43
CA SER A 110 -8.31 24.35 -2.12
C SER A 110 -8.41 23.99 -3.60
#